data_AF-D3ADQ2-F1
#
_entry.id   AF-D3ADQ2-F1
#
_cell.length_a   1.000
_cell.length_b   1.000
_cell.length_c   1.000
_cell.angle_alpha   90.00
_cell.angle_beta   90.00
_cell.angle_gamma   90.00
#
_symmetry.space_group_name_H-M   'P 1'
#
loop_
_entity.id
_entity.type
_entity.pdbx_description
1 polymer ?
#
loop_
_entity_poly.entity_id
_entity_poly.type
_entity_poly.pdbx_seq_one_letter_code
_entity_poly.pdbx_strand_id
1 'polypeptide(L)'
;MFTSTIGYVNISLEIWGAILSLVFIPSLYMGGNGKDKTGRVFIGILLCNALLLISDASAWLFKGHGSLLCYWGVRIANFLVYILGYLLMALFTEYLTGYLSKRIQVSRRAARFVWGICMIGIASTILSQWNHMYYGFVGCNVYSRGDWFWLS
;
A
#
# COMPACT_ATOMS: atom_id res chain seq x y z
N MET A 1 12.71 18.07 17.50
CA MET A 1 13.49 17.09 18.30
C MET A 1 12.56 16.11 19.03
N PHE A 2 11.53 15.56 18.36
CA PHE A 2 10.53 14.63 18.95
C PHE A 2 10.32 13.38 18.07
N THR A 3 11.29 13.02 17.23
CA THR A 3 11.09 12.10 16.09
C THR A 3 12.09 10.94 16.05
N SER A 4 12.44 10.36 17.19
CA SER A 4 13.37 9.21 17.20
C SER A 4 12.65 7.90 17.50
N THR A 5 12.13 7.67 18.70
CA THR A 5 11.63 6.34 19.09
C THR A 5 10.42 5.86 18.30
N ILE A 6 9.40 6.72 18.09
CA ILE A 6 8.16 6.34 17.40
C ILE A 6 8.45 5.99 15.92
N GLY A 7 9.32 6.76 15.26
CA GLY A 7 9.70 6.51 13.87
C GLY A 7 10.43 5.17 13.71
N TYR A 8 11.41 4.88 14.57
CA TYR A 8 12.13 3.61 14.52
C TYR A 8 11.26 2.41 14.82
N VAL A 9 10.31 2.53 15.78
CA VAL A 9 9.36 1.46 16.07
C VAL A 9 8.46 1.19 14.85
N ASN A 10 7.96 2.24 14.20
CA ASN A 10 7.10 2.11 13.03
C ASN A 10 7.84 1.42 11.86
N ILE A 11 9.04 1.91 11.54
CA ILE A 11 9.92 1.31 10.52
C ILE A 11 10.19 -0.18 10.84
N SER A 12 10.45 -0.50 12.11
CA SER A 12 10.72 -1.89 12.52
C SER A 12 9.51 -2.79 12.31
N LEU A 13 8.32 -2.32 12.66
CA LEU A 13 7.05 -3.05 12.47
C LEU A 13 6.73 -3.26 10.99
N GLU A 14 6.96 -2.24 10.16
CA GLU A 14 6.75 -2.31 8.71
C GLU A 14 7.70 -3.30 8.04
N ILE A 15 9.00 -3.24 8.37
CA ILE A 15 9.99 -4.20 7.86
C ILE A 15 9.62 -5.62 8.30
N TRP A 16 9.24 -5.81 9.57
CA TRP A 16 8.80 -7.12 10.06
C TRP A 16 7.57 -7.64 9.31
N GLY A 17 6.55 -6.79 9.12
CA GLY A 17 5.37 -7.14 8.34
C GLY A 17 5.67 -7.48 6.88
N ALA A 18 6.63 -6.77 6.25
CA ALA A 18 7.09 -7.08 4.91
C ALA A 18 7.78 -8.44 4.84
N ILE A 19 8.66 -8.74 5.79
CA ILE A 19 9.35 -10.04 5.91
C ILE A 19 8.32 -11.16 6.07
N LEU A 20 7.36 -11.02 7.00
CA LEU A 20 6.30 -12.02 7.20
C LEU A 20 5.52 -12.26 5.90
N SER A 21 5.17 -11.19 5.19
CA SER A 21 4.44 -11.28 3.92
C SER A 21 5.24 -12.09 2.88
N LEU A 22 6.56 -11.87 2.80
CA LEU A 22 7.44 -12.60 1.89
C LEU A 22 7.65 -14.06 2.29
N VAL A 23 7.73 -14.38 3.58
CA VAL A 23 7.86 -15.76 4.09
C VAL A 23 6.61 -16.59 3.78
N PHE A 24 5.42 -15.99 3.77
CA PHE A 24 4.20 -16.69 3.41
C PHE A 24 4.16 -17.13 1.93
N ILE A 25 4.80 -16.41 1.02
CA ILE A 25 4.81 -16.74 -0.41
C ILE A 25 5.35 -18.16 -0.70
N PRO A 26 6.58 -18.54 -0.30
CA PRO A 26 7.10 -19.89 -0.53
C PRO A 26 6.29 -20.97 0.21
N SER A 27 5.75 -20.68 1.40
CA SER A 27 4.90 -21.64 2.12
C SER A 27 3.62 -22.00 1.36
N LEU A 28 3.04 -21.05 0.63
CA LEU A 28 1.87 -21.29 -0.23
C LEU A 28 2.21 -22.09 -1.49
N TYR A 29 3.43 -21.95 -2.01
CA TYR A 29 3.92 -22.78 -3.10
C TYR A 29 4.15 -24.22 -2.66
N MET A 30 4.76 -24.43 -1.49
CA MET A 30 4.97 -25.75 -0.90
C MET A 30 3.65 -26.45 -0.56
N GLY A 31 2.66 -25.71 -0.07
CA GLY A 31 1.33 -26.22 0.23
C GLY A 31 0.43 -26.49 -0.99
N GLY A 32 0.94 -26.34 -2.22
CA GLY A 32 0.18 -26.58 -3.47
C GLY A 32 -0.91 -25.55 -3.78
N ASN A 33 -1.26 -24.69 -2.82
CA ASN A 33 -2.30 -23.66 -2.94
C ASN A 33 -1.92 -22.52 -3.90
N GLY A 34 -0.64 -22.32 -4.22
CA GLY A 34 -0.18 -21.29 -5.16
C GLY A 34 -0.64 -21.49 -6.63
N LYS A 35 -1.14 -22.68 -6.99
CA LYS A 35 -1.63 -22.98 -8.35
C LYS A 35 -3.10 -22.61 -8.56
N ASP A 36 -3.88 -22.48 -7.48
CA ASP A 36 -5.28 -22.10 -7.56
C ASP A 36 -5.46 -20.61 -7.81
N LYS A 37 -6.56 -20.22 -8.46
CA LYS A 37 -6.87 -18.82 -8.79
C LYS A 37 -6.88 -17.94 -7.53
N THR A 38 -7.49 -18.44 -6.44
CA THR A 38 -7.54 -17.73 -5.15
C THR A 38 -6.15 -17.61 -4.51
N GLY A 39 -5.31 -18.64 -4.63
CA GLY A 39 -3.93 -18.62 -4.13
C GLY A 39 -3.03 -17.62 -4.88
N ARG A 40 -3.19 -17.50 -6.20
CA ARG A 40 -2.46 -16.48 -6.99
C ARG A 40 -2.83 -15.05 -6.59
N VAL A 41 -4.12 -14.77 -6.35
CA VAL A 41 -4.56 -13.46 -5.87
C VAL A 41 -3.98 -13.18 -4.47
N PHE A 42 -3.93 -14.19 -3.60
CA PHE A 42 -3.33 -14.04 -2.27
C PHE A 42 -1.82 -13.76 -2.31
N ILE A 43 -1.07 -14.41 -3.21
CA ILE A 43 0.33 -14.07 -3.45
C ILE A 43 0.47 -12.62 -3.93
N GLY A 44 -0.43 -12.16 -4.81
CA GLY A 44 -0.49 -10.77 -5.23
C GLY A 44 -0.72 -9.79 -4.06
N ILE A 45 -1.61 -10.14 -3.13
CA ILE A 45 -1.84 -9.37 -1.88
C ILE A 45 -0.56 -9.30 -1.05
N LEU A 46 0.12 -10.43 -0.83
CA LEU A 46 1.35 -10.49 -0.03
C LEU A 46 2.47 -9.66 -0.63
N LEU A 47 2.65 -9.71 -1.96
CA LEU A 47 3.62 -8.89 -2.67
C LEU A 47 3.28 -7.40 -2.59
N CYS A 48 2.00 -7.05 -2.83
CA CYS A 48 1.53 -5.68 -2.74
C CYS A 48 1.70 -5.11 -1.33
N ASN A 49 1.37 -5.90 -0.31
CA ASN A 49 1.54 -5.54 1.09
C ASN A 49 3.02 -5.35 1.47
N ALA A 50 3.91 -6.25 1.03
CA ALA A 50 5.34 -6.10 1.27
C ALA A 50 5.90 -4.82 0.63
N LEU A 51 5.52 -4.53 -0.62
CA LEU A 51 5.93 -3.30 -1.31
C LEU A 51 5.38 -2.05 -0.62
N LEU A 52 4.14 -2.10 -0.12
CA LEU A 52 3.51 -0.99 0.60
C LEU A 52 4.28 -0.69 1.87
N LEU A 53 4.55 -1.70 2.70
CA LEU A 53 5.27 -1.56 3.96
C LEU A 53 6.72 -1.08 3.77
N ILE A 54 7.41 -1.59 2.75
CA ILE A 54 8.76 -1.11 2.41
C ILE A 54 8.72 0.36 1.95
N SER A 55 7.70 0.75 1.19
CA SER A 55 7.53 2.13 0.73
C SER A 55 7.26 3.06 1.91
N ASP A 56 6.41 2.66 2.87
CA ASP A 56 6.13 3.47 4.06
C ASP A 56 7.37 3.60 4.96
N ALA A 57 8.10 2.50 5.18
CA ALA A 57 9.35 2.51 5.94
C ALA A 57 10.40 3.43 5.29
N SER A 58 10.48 3.41 3.95
CA SER A 58 11.36 4.28 3.18
C SER A 58 10.97 5.75 3.31
N ALA A 59 9.66 6.06 3.33
CA ALA A 59 9.18 7.43 3.54
C ALA A 59 9.60 7.98 4.91
N TRP A 60 9.56 7.14 5.95
CA TRP A 60 10.03 7.50 7.29
C TRP A 60 11.56 7.66 7.36
N LEU A 61 12.32 6.80 6.69
CA LEU A 61 13.79 6.85 6.67
C LEU A 61 14.33 8.10 5.98
N PHE A 62 13.73 8.52 4.87
CA PHE A 62 14.18 9.68 4.10
C PHE A 62 13.63 11.02 4.63
N LYS A 63 12.69 10.99 5.59
CA LYS A 63 12.11 12.18 6.22
C LYS A 63 13.19 13.01 6.92
N GLY A 64 13.19 14.32 6.69
CA GLY A 64 14.09 15.26 7.37
C GLY A 64 15.51 15.36 6.81
N HIS A 65 15.84 14.64 5.74
CA HIS A 65 17.14 14.75 5.06
C HIS A 65 17.02 15.69 3.84
N GLY A 66 17.91 16.68 3.76
CA GLY A 66 17.91 17.71 2.70
C GLY A 66 18.65 17.33 1.41
N SER A 67 19.06 16.06 1.24
CA SER A 67 19.77 15.62 0.03
C SER A 67 18.80 15.43 -1.14
N LEU A 68 19.29 15.63 -2.37
CA LEU A 68 18.48 15.49 -3.60
C LEU A 68 17.85 14.09 -3.73
N LEU A 69 18.58 13.05 -3.30
CA LEU A 69 18.10 11.66 -3.28
C LEU A 69 16.94 11.48 -2.29
N CYS A 70 17.04 12.03 -1.08
CA CYS A 70 15.96 11.96 -0.10
C CYS A 70 14.73 12.76 -0.53
N TYR A 71 14.92 13.89 -1.24
CA TYR A 71 13.83 14.69 -1.80
C TYR A 71 12.94 13.88 -2.76
N TRP A 72 13.55 13.22 -3.76
CA TRP A 72 12.80 12.37 -4.69
C TRP A 72 12.32 11.07 -4.04
N GLY A 73 13.12 10.49 -3.14
CA GLY A 73 12.80 9.25 -2.42
C GLY A 73 11.51 9.37 -1.61
N VAL A 74 11.35 10.41 -0.80
CA VAL A 74 10.12 10.62 0.00
C VAL A 74 8.89 10.77 -0.90
N ARG A 75 9.01 11.50 -2.02
CA ARG A 75 7.90 11.74 -2.96
C ARG A 75 7.42 10.45 -3.62
N ILE A 76 8.36 9.66 -4.14
CA ILE A 76 8.07 8.37 -4.78
C ILE A 76 7.52 7.37 -3.76
N ALA A 77 8.12 7.31 -2.57
CA ALA A 77 7.69 6.42 -1.50
C ALA A 77 6.24 6.72 -1.06
N ASN A 78 5.90 7.98 -0.78
CA ASN A 78 4.53 8.35 -0.41
C ASN A 78 3.54 8.08 -1.55
N PHE A 79 3.89 8.40 -2.79
CA PHE A 79 3.06 8.10 -3.95
C PHE A 79 2.77 6.60 -4.08
N LEU A 80 3.80 5.76 -3.90
CA LEU A 80 3.66 4.31 -3.92
C LEU A 80 2.77 3.81 -2.78
N VAL A 81 2.88 4.35 -1.57
CA VAL A 81 2.02 3.97 -0.42
C VAL A 81 0.54 4.14 -0.77
N TYR A 82 0.15 5.27 -1.36
CA TYR A 82 -1.25 5.49 -1.77
C TYR A 82 -1.71 4.51 -2.85
N ILE A 83 -0.94 4.37 -3.95
CA ILE A 83 -1.32 3.48 -5.05
C ILE A 83 -1.40 2.02 -4.59
N LEU A 84 -0.41 1.57 -3.84
CA LEU A 84 -0.36 0.22 -3.31
C LEU A 84 -1.47 -0.01 -2.29
N GLY A 85 -1.88 1.00 -1.53
CA GLY A 85 -3.04 0.93 -0.63
C GLY A 85 -4.34 0.60 -1.38
N TYR A 86 -4.63 1.34 -2.46
CA TYR A 86 -5.80 1.04 -3.29
C TYR A 86 -5.71 -0.32 -3.98
N LEU A 87 -4.52 -0.65 -4.50
CA LEU A 87 -4.31 -1.94 -5.17
C LEU A 87 -4.48 -3.10 -4.18
N LEU A 88 -3.97 -2.97 -2.95
CA LEU A 88 -4.13 -3.94 -1.88
C LEU A 88 -5.61 -4.14 -1.54
N MET A 89 -6.37 -3.05 -1.40
CA MET A 89 -7.81 -3.11 -1.13
C MET A 89 -8.60 -3.78 -2.26
N ALA A 90 -8.27 -3.46 -3.52
CA ALA A 90 -8.87 -4.08 -4.70
C ALA A 90 -8.57 -5.59 -4.78
N LEU A 91 -7.30 -5.98 -4.59
CA LEU A 91 -6.87 -7.38 -4.57
C LEU A 91 -7.49 -8.16 -3.42
N PHE A 92 -7.56 -7.56 -2.23
CA PHE A 92 -8.20 -8.16 -1.06
C PHE A 92 -9.69 -8.43 -1.30
N THR A 93 -10.39 -7.50 -1.93
CA THR A 93 -11.80 -7.67 -2.30
C THR A 93 -12.00 -8.77 -3.34
N GLU A 94 -11.12 -8.87 -4.33
CA GLU A 94 -11.13 -9.96 -5.32
C GLU A 94 -10.86 -11.32 -4.64
N TYR A 95 -9.92 -11.38 -3.70
CA TYR A 95 -9.63 -12.56 -2.92
C TYR A 95 -10.83 -13.00 -2.07
N LEU A 96 -11.44 -12.08 -1.32
CA LEU A 96 -12.62 -12.37 -0.51
C LEU A 96 -13.77 -12.86 -1.37
N THR A 97 -14.04 -12.21 -2.49
CA THR A 97 -15.10 -12.62 -3.42
C THR A 97 -14.82 -14.01 -3.99
N GLY A 98 -13.59 -14.29 -4.39
CA GLY A 98 -13.17 -15.60 -4.88
C GLY A 98 -13.23 -16.69 -3.82
N TYR A 99 -12.87 -16.38 -2.58
CA TYR A 99 -12.93 -17.32 -1.45
C TYR A 99 -14.38 -17.62 -1.03
N LEU A 100 -15.22 -16.59 -0.88
CA LEU A 100 -16.64 -16.76 -0.54
C LEU A 100 -17.42 -17.43 -1.67
N SER A 101 -17.10 -17.15 -2.93
CA SER A 101 -17.79 -17.75 -4.08
C SER A 101 -17.69 -19.28 -4.12
N LYS A 102 -16.73 -19.88 -3.40
CA LYS A 102 -16.63 -21.34 -3.25
C LYS A 102 -17.64 -21.92 -2.25
N ARG A 103 -18.20 -21.09 -1.37
CA ARG A 103 -19.12 -21.50 -0.30
C ARG A 103 -20.53 -20.92 -0.46
N ILE A 104 -20.66 -19.72 -1.04
CA ILE A 104 -21.89 -18.96 -1.16
C ILE A 104 -21.93 -18.29 -2.53
N GLN A 105 -23.13 -18.14 -3.12
CA GLN A 105 -23.32 -17.35 -4.35
C GLN A 105 -23.12 -15.86 -4.07
N VAL A 106 -21.90 -15.36 -4.31
CA VAL A 106 -21.57 -13.94 -4.15
C VAL A 106 -21.58 -13.23 -5.49
N SER A 107 -22.29 -12.10 -5.55
CA SER A 107 -22.33 -11.25 -6.74
C SER A 107 -21.00 -10.54 -6.96
N ARG A 108 -20.35 -10.80 -8.10
CA ARG A 108 -19.13 -10.09 -8.55
C ARG A 108 -19.36 -8.60 -8.84
N ARG A 109 -20.59 -8.09 -8.74
CA ARG A 109 -20.88 -6.65 -8.89
C ARG A 109 -20.25 -5.83 -7.77
N ALA A 110 -20.26 -6.34 -6.54
CA ALA A 110 -19.65 -5.66 -5.40
C ALA A 110 -18.12 -5.50 -5.59
N ALA A 111 -17.43 -6.56 -6.01
CA ALA A 111 -16.00 -6.50 -6.32
C ALA A 111 -15.69 -5.48 -7.43
N ARG A 112 -16.47 -5.48 -8.52
CA ARG A 112 -16.32 -4.50 -9.60
C ARG A 112 -16.56 -3.06 -9.14
N PHE A 113 -17.51 -2.85 -8.23
CA PHE A 113 -17.77 -1.53 -7.66
C PHE A 113 -16.58 -1.04 -6.82
N VAL A 114 -16.01 -1.90 -5.97
CA VAL A 114 -14.80 -1.57 -5.19
C VAL A 114 -13.60 -1.29 -6.10
N TRP A 115 -13.41 -2.08 -7.17
CA TRP A 115 -12.41 -1.78 -8.19
C TRP A 115 -12.61 -0.42 -8.84
N GLY A 116 -13.86 -0.05 -9.14
CA GLY A 116 -14.19 1.29 -9.65
C GLY A 116 -13.78 2.40 -8.69
N ILE A 117 -14.12 2.27 -7.41
CA ILE A 117 -13.71 3.23 -6.37
C ILE A 117 -12.19 3.32 -6.24
N CYS A 118 -11.49 2.18 -6.22
CA CYS A 118 -10.03 2.14 -6.13
C CYS A 118 -9.37 2.80 -7.34
N MET A 119 -9.90 2.58 -8.56
CA MET A 119 -9.40 3.25 -9.77
C MET A 119 -9.60 4.75 -9.74
N ILE A 120 -10.75 5.23 -9.20
CA ILE A 120 -10.98 6.65 -8.99
C ILE A 120 -9.99 7.20 -7.96
N GLY A 121 -9.75 6.49 -6.85
CA GLY A 121 -8.76 6.88 -5.84
C GLY A 121 -7.34 6.98 -6.40
N ILE A 122 -6.92 6.01 -7.23
CA ILE A 122 -5.62 6.04 -7.93
C ILE A 122 -5.56 7.25 -8.87
N ALA A 123 -6.59 7.48 -9.69
CA ALA A 123 -6.64 8.62 -10.61
C ALA A 123 -6.57 9.94 -9.84
N SER A 124 -7.32 10.09 -8.75
CA SER A 124 -7.26 11.25 -7.87
C SER A 124 -5.88 11.42 -7.24
N THR A 125 -5.20 10.33 -6.87
CA THR A 125 -3.83 10.38 -6.30
C THR A 125 -2.81 10.90 -7.32
N ILE A 126 -2.97 10.52 -8.59
CA ILE A 126 -2.16 11.05 -9.70
C ILE A 126 -2.45 12.54 -9.89
N LEU A 127 -3.73 12.95 -9.93
CA LEU A 127 -4.12 14.35 -10.05
C LEU A 127 -3.63 15.19 -8.86
N SER A 128 -3.61 14.61 -7.67
CA SER A 128 -3.11 15.24 -6.45
C SER A 128 -1.61 15.54 -6.51
N GLN A 129 -0.82 14.94 -7.41
CA GLN A 129 0.59 15.34 -7.59
C GLN A 129 0.72 16.78 -8.06
N TRP A 130 -0.26 17.28 -8.83
CA TRP A 130 -0.27 18.65 -9.36
C TRP A 130 -1.04 19.63 -8.48
N ASN A 131 -2.07 19.17 -7.78
CA ASN A 131 -2.94 20.03 -6.97
C ASN A 131 -2.60 20.05 -5.47
N HIS A 132 -1.66 19.23 -5.00
CA HIS A 132 -1.30 19.08 -3.57
C HIS A 132 -2.50 18.75 -2.65
N MET A 133 -3.54 18.12 -3.20
CA MET A 133 -4.86 17.96 -2.55
C MET A 133 -4.84 16.96 -1.39
N TYR A 134 -4.17 15.82 -1.55
CA TYR A 134 -4.07 14.76 -0.52
C TYR A 134 -2.86 14.91 0.38
N TYR A 135 -1.73 15.35 -0.18
CA TYR A 135 -0.52 15.57 0.59
C TYR A 135 0.38 16.62 -0.05
N GLY A 136 1.12 17.31 0.80
CA GLY A 136 2.11 18.30 0.44
C GLY A 136 3.42 18.08 1.19
N PHE A 137 4.41 18.90 0.87
CA PHE A 137 5.70 18.90 1.54
C PHE A 137 5.95 20.29 2.09
N VAL A 138 6.01 20.41 3.42
CA VAL A 138 6.47 21.62 4.10
C VAL A 138 7.98 21.48 4.30
N GLY A 139 8.69 22.61 4.38
CA GLY A 139 10.16 22.71 4.35
C GLY A 139 10.94 21.58 5.05
N CYS A 140 12.13 21.26 4.51
CA CYS A 140 12.97 20.13 4.92
C CYS A 140 12.35 18.74 4.69
N ASN A 141 11.58 18.57 3.61
CA ASN A 141 11.07 17.27 3.16
C ASN A 141 10.11 16.60 4.17
N VAL A 142 9.39 17.42 4.94
CA VAL A 142 8.41 16.94 5.93
C VAL A 142 7.07 16.78 5.24
N TYR A 143 6.59 15.53 5.18
CA TYR A 143 5.25 15.19 4.72
C TYR A 143 4.19 15.90 5.59
N SER A 144 3.30 16.63 4.94
CA SER A 144 2.10 17.23 5.54
C SER A 144 0.86 16.69 4.84
N ARG A 145 -0.16 16.32 5.63
CA ARG A 145 -1.46 15.91 5.10
C ARG A 145 -2.19 17.13 4.54
N GLY A 146 -2.79 16.98 3.36
CA GLY A 146 -3.67 18.00 2.77
C GLY A 146 -5.08 17.90 3.36
N ASP A 147 -5.89 18.94 3.14
CA ASP A 147 -7.25 19.04 3.70
C ASP A 147 -8.18 17.90 3.25
N TRP A 148 -7.90 17.31 2.09
CA TRP A 148 -8.71 16.25 1.50
C TRP A 148 -8.15 14.83 1.74
N PHE A 149 -7.17 14.67 2.63
CA PHE A 149 -6.55 13.36 2.96
C PHE A 149 -7.58 12.27 3.33
N TRP A 150 -8.73 12.63 3.90
CA TRP A 150 -9.77 11.65 4.25
C TRP A 150 -10.43 10.95 3.04
N LEU A 151 -10.31 11.55 1.85
CA LEU A 151 -10.81 10.99 0.60
C LEU A 151 -9.77 10.12 -0.12
N SER A 152 -8.53 10.10 0.36
CA SER A 152 -7.52 9.18 -0.13
C SER A 152 -7.54 7.87 0.64
#